data_AF-A0A1X7D5V0-F1
#
_entry.id   AF-A0A1X7D5V0-F1
#
_cell.length_a   1.000
_cell.length_b   1.000
_cell.length_c   1.000
_cell.angle_alpha   90.00
_cell.angle_beta   90.00
_cell.angle_gamma   90.00
#
_symmetry.space_group_name_H-M   'P 1'
#
loop_
_entity.id
_entity.type
_entity.pdbx_description
1 polymer ?
#
loop_
_entity_poly.entity_id
_entity_poly.type
_entity_poly.pdbx_seq_one_letter_code
_entity_poly.pdbx_strand_id
1 'polypeptide(L)'
;MTAPMHRAAHGPARWLADVPSALFLCVVALNTVSIAHATQPVARGLLVLLQALLLAGCQEAKHLCVHGTFFANRRLNDAAGIVCAALAGVNFASYRYFHFQHHRATCTDADPEGLLYMRSWATRWIWLLAPLELPWVAWHLNRIGGPLVPCAHSGLRRAALAWMVAFGGLLALAAWFAPHALVWAYVVPLALCAWFDFLLTQAEHYEAPIVPAAATPRPGASTLDIVLPPGLGWLTLHRSLHATHHRHPGIRWFEAPRRARAVSPAMSVSYSAFARRWLAGGPRLWQPIARAEVRGPAQPDRVAPSRTAASASGARVHWNGSLVRTRAFDALSLLLPAGETFMIATLSIWRAQMGSALAPRLRAEVGRFIREEQAHQRVHERYNAALVADLPLAAAAAQRASRAADSLAALDMRTKLALVAAFEHLTALVSREIVEHRNLLVHDASPESRMWRWHAREEIGHYDVAMEVAAYHGLGRARRMFALMVASAFLMHDVLCATIALCRCDIARGARRRAVLGDALRFACASLPSVWRMAGGWWRYVATRSPKPHGHA
;
A
#
# COMPACT_ATOMS: atom_id res chain seq x y z
N MET A 1 -10.22 24.34 66.54
CA MET A 1 -11.29 24.82 65.63
C MET A 1 -11.21 24.01 64.34
N THR A 2 -12.14 23.08 64.17
CA THR A 2 -12.31 22.21 63.01
C THR A 2 -12.99 22.98 61.88
N ALA A 3 -12.26 23.22 60.78
CA ALA A 3 -12.84 23.77 59.56
C ALA A 3 -13.61 22.66 58.79
N PRO A 4 -14.76 22.98 58.16
CA PRO A 4 -15.67 21.96 57.67
C PRO A 4 -15.20 21.37 56.33
N MET A 5 -15.28 20.04 56.23
CA MET A 5 -15.18 19.29 54.98
C MET A 5 -16.27 19.76 54.01
N HIS A 6 -15.88 20.43 52.93
CA HIS A 6 -16.75 20.64 51.77
C HIS A 6 -17.16 19.26 51.21
N ARG A 7 -18.42 18.89 51.42
CA ARG A 7 -19.07 17.81 50.67
C ARG A 7 -18.99 18.16 49.18
N ALA A 8 -18.22 17.37 48.44
CA ALA A 8 -18.19 17.43 46.99
C ALA A 8 -19.61 17.23 46.46
N ALA A 9 -20.14 18.22 45.76
CA ALA A 9 -21.38 18.11 45.02
C ALA A 9 -21.27 16.90 44.08
N HIS A 10 -22.24 15.99 44.16
CA HIS A 10 -22.38 14.88 43.23
C HIS A 10 -22.64 15.44 41.83
N GLY A 11 -21.57 15.58 41.04
CA GLY A 11 -21.67 15.78 39.60
C GLY A 11 -22.47 14.63 38.96
N PRO A 12 -23.00 14.83 37.74
CA PRO A 12 -23.78 13.80 37.06
C PRO A 12 -23.05 12.46 37.07
N ALA A 13 -23.79 11.38 37.26
CA ALA A 13 -23.23 10.03 37.34
C ALA A 13 -22.24 9.80 36.20
N ARG A 14 -21.04 9.28 36.51
CA ARG A 14 -19.90 9.16 35.57
C ARG A 14 -20.26 8.52 34.21
N TRP A 15 -21.32 7.71 34.14
CA TRP A 15 -21.81 7.11 32.90
C TRP A 15 -22.47 8.10 31.92
N LEU A 16 -23.09 9.19 32.41
CA LEU A 16 -23.71 10.21 31.55
C LEU A 16 -22.67 10.92 30.66
N ALA A 17 -21.42 11.00 31.11
CA ALA A 17 -20.32 11.58 30.36
C ALA A 17 -19.94 10.76 29.10
N ASP A 18 -20.32 9.49 29.06
CA ASP A 18 -20.01 8.55 27.97
C ASP A 18 -21.15 8.36 26.97
N VAL A 19 -22.33 8.92 27.25
CA VAL A 19 -23.52 8.85 26.38
C VAL A 19 -23.23 9.31 24.94
N PRO A 20 -22.51 10.44 24.69
CA PRO A 20 -22.25 10.87 23.32
C PRO A 20 -21.45 9.85 22.50
N SER A 21 -20.43 9.24 23.11
CA SER A 21 -19.57 8.25 22.46
C SER A 21 -20.28 6.92 22.25
N ALA A 22 -21.08 6.48 23.23
CA ALA A 22 -21.93 5.30 23.09
C ALA A 22 -22.98 5.50 21.98
N LEU A 23 -23.65 6.66 21.94
CA LEU A 23 -24.61 7.02 20.91
C LEU A 23 -23.99 6.99 19.51
N PHE A 24 -22.78 7.54 19.35
CA PHE A 24 -22.06 7.47 18.08
C PHE A 24 -21.85 6.02 17.62
N LEU A 25 -21.34 5.14 18.48
CA LEU A 25 -21.15 3.72 18.14
C LEU A 25 -22.48 3.01 17.84
N CYS A 26 -23.55 3.32 18.57
CA CYS A 26 -24.88 2.81 18.28
C CYS A 26 -25.38 3.25 16.90
N VAL A 27 -25.19 4.51 16.52
CA VAL A 27 -25.56 5.02 15.19
C VAL A 27 -24.77 4.31 14.09
N VAL A 28 -23.47 4.08 14.27
CA VAL A 28 -22.65 3.28 13.33
C VAL A 28 -23.25 1.88 13.13
N ALA A 29 -23.55 1.18 14.23
CA ALA A 29 -24.09 -0.18 14.17
C ALA A 29 -25.49 -0.22 13.54
N LEU A 30 -26.40 0.65 13.98
CA LEU A 30 -27.76 0.73 13.47
C LEU A 30 -27.77 1.06 11.98
N ASN A 31 -26.99 2.04 11.52
CA ASN A 31 -26.93 2.41 10.12
C ASN A 31 -26.36 1.25 9.25
N THR A 32 -25.37 0.52 9.76
CA THR A 32 -24.83 -0.69 9.09
C THR A 32 -25.93 -1.73 8.88
N VAL A 33 -26.75 -2.00 9.91
CA VAL A 33 -27.89 -2.93 9.84
C VAL A 33 -28.95 -2.40 8.88
N SER A 34 -29.28 -1.10 8.96
CA SER A 34 -30.26 -0.47 8.06
C SER A 34 -29.87 -0.59 6.59
N ILE A 35 -28.58 -0.44 6.24
CA ILE A 35 -28.10 -0.63 4.86
C ILE A 35 -28.34 -2.07 4.38
N ALA A 36 -28.10 -3.05 5.25
CA ALA A 36 -28.28 -4.46 4.91
C ALA A 36 -29.75 -4.81 4.63
N HIS A 37 -30.70 -4.11 5.26
CA HIS A 37 -32.14 -4.33 5.08
C HIS A 37 -32.82 -3.34 4.11
N ALA A 38 -32.14 -2.29 3.67
CA ALA A 38 -32.72 -1.29 2.77
C ALA A 38 -32.98 -1.89 1.37
N THR A 39 -34.25 -2.01 1.00
CA THR A 39 -34.67 -2.49 -0.32
C THR A 39 -34.73 -1.39 -1.38
N GLN A 40 -35.11 -0.17 -0.96
CA GLN A 40 -35.21 1.00 -1.84
C GLN A 40 -33.83 1.56 -2.20
N PRO A 41 -33.46 1.67 -3.50
CA PRO A 41 -32.12 2.09 -3.91
C PRO A 41 -31.71 3.49 -3.41
N VAL A 42 -32.64 4.45 -3.45
CA VAL A 42 -32.40 5.82 -3.00
C VAL A 42 -32.13 5.86 -1.49
N ALA A 43 -32.96 5.19 -0.70
CA ALA A 43 -32.78 5.10 0.75
C ALA A 43 -31.43 4.43 1.10
N ARG A 44 -31.09 3.32 0.41
CA ARG A 44 -29.79 2.66 0.58
C ARG A 44 -28.63 3.60 0.26
N GLY A 45 -28.70 4.34 -0.85
CA GLY A 45 -27.68 5.31 -1.24
C GLY A 45 -27.44 6.39 -0.16
N LEU A 46 -28.50 6.92 0.44
CA LEU A 46 -28.39 7.89 1.54
C LEU A 46 -27.74 7.29 2.79
N LEU A 47 -28.13 6.06 3.16
CA LEU A 47 -27.55 5.36 4.30
C LEU A 47 -26.05 5.03 4.06
N VAL A 48 -25.67 4.69 2.84
CA VAL A 48 -24.27 4.46 2.42
C VAL A 48 -23.42 5.73 2.57
N LEU A 49 -23.95 6.89 2.16
CA LEU A 49 -23.28 8.18 2.34
C LEU A 49 -23.13 8.52 3.83
N LEU A 50 -24.17 8.30 4.62
CA LEU A 50 -24.11 8.46 6.07
C LEU A 50 -23.06 7.51 6.69
N GLN A 51 -23.00 6.25 6.24
CA GLN A 51 -22.03 5.28 6.71
C GLN A 51 -20.59 5.70 6.39
N ALA A 52 -20.34 6.31 5.24
CA ALA A 52 -19.02 6.81 4.88
C ALA A 52 -18.52 7.87 5.88
N LEU A 53 -19.40 8.80 6.28
CA LEU A 53 -19.07 9.83 7.28
C LEU A 53 -18.86 9.23 8.67
N LEU A 54 -19.71 8.26 9.05
CA LEU A 54 -19.57 7.53 10.31
C LEU A 54 -18.27 6.71 10.37
N LEU A 55 -17.81 6.14 9.24
CA LEU A 55 -16.52 5.45 9.17
C LEU A 55 -15.33 6.42 9.33
N ALA A 56 -15.45 7.65 8.83
CA ALA A 56 -14.47 8.71 9.12
C ALA A 56 -14.49 9.06 10.63
N GLY A 57 -15.67 9.13 11.23
CA GLY A 57 -15.81 9.22 12.70
C GLY A 57 -15.18 8.03 13.44
N CYS A 58 -15.24 6.80 12.90
CA CYS A 58 -14.53 5.65 13.49
C CYS A 58 -13.00 5.79 13.40
N GLN A 59 -12.46 6.41 12.34
CA GLN A 59 -11.03 6.75 12.29
C GLN A 59 -10.64 7.71 13.41
N GLU A 60 -11.52 8.68 13.71
CA GLU A 60 -11.32 9.60 14.83
C GLU A 60 -11.54 8.92 16.19
N ALA A 61 -12.52 8.04 16.33
CA ALA A 61 -12.75 7.28 17.56
C ALA A 61 -11.52 6.45 17.93
N LYS A 62 -10.88 5.80 16.94
CA LYS A 62 -9.58 5.14 17.10
C LYS A 62 -8.54 6.13 17.65
N HIS A 63 -8.44 7.32 17.08
CA HIS A 63 -7.51 8.37 17.51
C HIS A 63 -7.80 8.87 18.95
N LEU A 64 -9.04 9.20 19.28
CA LEU A 64 -9.45 9.61 20.63
C LEU A 64 -9.20 8.51 21.68
N CYS A 65 -9.38 7.24 21.31
CA CYS A 65 -9.07 6.10 22.16
C CYS A 65 -7.57 5.95 22.47
N VAL A 66 -6.68 6.48 21.61
CA VAL A 66 -5.23 6.56 21.91
C VAL A 66 -5.01 7.38 23.17
N HIS A 67 -5.60 8.58 23.21
CA HIS A 67 -5.54 9.53 24.33
C HIS A 67 -6.42 9.12 25.52
N GLY A 68 -7.33 8.18 25.33
CA GLY A 68 -8.25 7.73 26.39
C GLY A 68 -9.38 8.72 26.64
N THR A 69 -9.71 9.56 25.65
CA THR A 69 -10.70 10.63 25.78
C THR A 69 -12.02 10.28 25.10
N PHE A 70 -12.15 9.11 24.46
CA PHE A 70 -13.41 8.66 23.85
C PHE A 70 -14.41 8.16 24.90
N PHE A 71 -13.94 7.39 25.89
CA PHE A 71 -14.70 7.00 27.09
C PHE A 71 -14.02 7.49 28.37
N ALA A 72 -14.74 7.62 29.49
CA ALA A 72 -14.14 7.91 30.78
C ALA A 72 -13.28 6.74 31.29
N ASN A 73 -13.64 5.51 30.90
CA ASN A 73 -12.93 4.29 31.27
C ASN A 73 -11.82 3.93 30.26
N ARG A 74 -10.58 3.75 30.73
CA ARG A 74 -9.44 3.40 29.88
C ARG A 74 -9.60 2.06 29.15
N ARG A 75 -10.18 1.03 29.78
CA ARG A 75 -10.41 -0.28 29.16
C ARG A 75 -11.44 -0.20 28.04
N LEU A 76 -12.48 0.63 28.20
CA LEU A 76 -13.46 0.89 27.14
C LEU A 76 -12.83 1.62 25.95
N ASN A 77 -11.92 2.56 26.19
CA ASN A 77 -11.13 3.17 25.11
C ASN A 77 -10.26 2.14 24.40
N ASP A 78 -9.59 1.25 25.13
CA ASP A 78 -8.77 0.19 24.51
C ASP A 78 -9.63 -0.73 23.63
N ALA A 79 -10.79 -1.17 24.13
CA ALA A 79 -11.70 -2.02 23.38
C ALA A 79 -12.27 -1.31 22.14
N ALA A 80 -12.82 -0.10 22.29
CA ALA A 80 -13.37 0.66 21.17
C ALA A 80 -12.29 1.02 20.14
N GLY A 81 -11.09 1.41 20.60
CA GLY A 81 -9.96 1.69 19.75
C GLY A 81 -9.50 0.49 18.93
N ILE A 82 -9.47 -0.71 19.52
CA ILE A 82 -9.19 -1.97 18.81
C ILE A 82 -10.22 -2.23 17.71
N VAL A 83 -11.51 -2.09 18.04
CA VAL A 83 -12.60 -2.33 17.09
C VAL A 83 -12.54 -1.33 15.93
N CYS A 84 -12.47 -0.03 16.23
CA CYS A 84 -12.41 1.02 15.21
C CYS A 84 -11.13 0.96 14.36
N ALA A 85 -9.98 0.60 14.94
CA ALA A 85 -8.74 0.47 14.17
C ALA A 85 -8.79 -0.69 13.16
N ALA A 86 -9.43 -1.80 13.52
CA ALA A 86 -9.57 -2.96 12.64
C ALA A 86 -10.40 -2.65 11.38
N LEU A 87 -11.36 -1.71 11.46
CA LEU A 87 -12.14 -1.24 10.30
C LEU A 87 -11.28 -0.60 9.19
N ALA A 88 -10.05 -0.19 9.49
CA ALA A 88 -9.08 0.27 8.49
C ALA A 88 -7.84 -0.63 8.39
N GLY A 89 -7.87 -1.83 8.96
CA GLY A 89 -6.72 -2.74 8.94
C GLY A 89 -5.51 -2.22 9.74
N VAL A 90 -5.74 -1.41 10.78
CA VAL A 90 -4.68 -0.84 11.62
C VAL A 90 -4.63 -1.55 12.98
N ASN A 91 -3.42 -1.89 13.43
CA ASN A 91 -3.18 -2.39 14.78
C ASN A 91 -3.21 -1.21 15.75
N PHE A 92 -4.19 -1.22 16.64
CA PHE A 92 -4.42 -0.13 17.58
C PHE A 92 -3.22 0.20 18.46
N ALA A 93 -2.47 -0.81 18.95
CA ALA A 93 -1.28 -0.57 19.75
C ALA A 93 -0.16 0.06 18.92
N SER A 94 0.10 -0.47 17.71
CA SER A 94 1.09 0.11 16.79
C SER A 94 0.76 1.57 16.48
N TYR A 95 -0.51 1.86 16.19
CA TYR A 95 -0.97 3.22 15.91
C TYR A 95 -0.85 4.14 17.13
N ARG A 96 -1.18 3.67 18.34
CA ARG A 96 -1.02 4.43 19.58
C ARG A 96 0.41 4.94 19.78
N TYR A 97 1.40 4.06 19.62
CA TYR A 97 2.80 4.45 19.83
C TYR A 97 3.37 5.27 18.68
N PHE A 98 2.97 4.97 17.44
CA PHE A 98 3.22 5.85 16.29
C PHE A 98 2.71 7.27 16.56
N HIS A 99 1.47 7.39 17.05
CA HIS A 99 0.81 8.66 17.29
C HIS A 99 1.44 9.46 18.45
N PHE A 100 1.81 8.80 19.54
CA PHE A 100 2.53 9.45 20.62
C PHE A 100 3.90 9.95 20.19
N GLN A 101 4.63 9.20 19.35
CA GLN A 101 5.89 9.70 18.80
C GLN A 101 5.66 10.89 17.87
N HIS A 102 4.62 10.86 17.02
CA HIS A 102 4.23 12.00 16.21
C HIS A 102 3.98 13.25 17.07
N HIS A 103 3.21 13.17 18.16
CA HIS A 103 2.99 14.30 19.07
C HIS A 103 4.28 14.84 19.71
N ARG A 104 5.25 13.96 20.00
CA ARG A 104 6.54 14.37 20.61
C ARG A 104 7.48 15.04 19.62
N ALA A 105 7.39 14.65 18.35
CA ALA A 105 8.37 14.98 17.31
C ALA A 105 7.72 15.65 16.09
N THR A 106 6.54 16.26 16.27
CA THR A 106 5.70 16.78 15.17
C THR A 106 6.49 17.68 14.22
N CYS A 107 6.47 17.35 12.92
CA CYS A 107 7.19 18.09 11.87
C CYS A 107 8.70 18.22 12.10
N THR A 108 9.29 17.29 12.86
CA THR A 108 10.75 17.16 12.96
C THR A 108 11.25 15.98 12.15
N ASP A 109 12.54 15.90 11.84
CA ASP A 109 13.13 14.72 11.17
C ASP A 109 13.01 13.40 11.98
N ALA A 110 12.59 13.46 13.24
CA ALA A 110 12.25 12.31 14.09
C ALA A 110 10.75 11.93 14.07
N ASP A 111 9.91 12.67 13.34
CA ASP A 111 8.48 12.38 13.19
C ASP A 111 8.27 11.09 12.36
N PRO A 112 7.65 10.04 12.91
CA PRO A 112 7.39 8.81 12.16
C PRO A 112 6.40 9.02 11.01
N GLU A 113 5.60 10.09 11.05
CA GLU A 113 4.69 10.49 9.98
C GLU A 113 5.45 10.85 8.69
N GLY A 114 6.67 11.38 8.83
CA GLY A 114 7.51 11.71 7.67
C GLY A 114 7.83 10.49 6.80
N LEU A 115 7.98 9.31 7.39
CA LEU A 115 8.19 8.07 6.66
C LEU A 115 7.00 7.70 5.75
N LEU A 116 5.77 8.12 6.09
CA LEU A 116 4.60 7.94 5.24
C LEU A 116 4.67 8.90 4.05
N TYR A 117 4.82 10.20 4.33
CA TYR A 117 4.78 11.25 3.32
C TYR A 117 6.00 11.28 2.39
N MET A 118 7.15 10.73 2.80
CA MET A 118 8.29 10.47 1.90
C MET A 118 7.95 9.47 0.80
N ARG A 119 6.96 8.60 1.02
CA ARG A 119 6.51 7.57 0.08
C ARG A 119 5.21 7.95 -0.64
N SER A 120 4.55 9.03 -0.23
CA SER A 120 3.36 9.57 -0.88
C SER A 120 3.66 10.06 -2.30
N TRP A 121 2.65 10.00 -3.16
CA TRP A 121 2.82 10.39 -4.55
C TRP A 121 2.81 11.91 -4.66
N ALA A 122 3.78 12.49 -5.37
CA ALA A 122 3.88 13.93 -5.60
C ALA A 122 2.91 14.45 -6.69
N THR A 123 1.65 14.02 -6.66
CA THR A 123 0.61 14.43 -7.62
C THR A 123 -0.74 14.53 -6.94
N ARG A 124 -1.52 15.59 -7.25
CA ARG A 124 -2.91 15.75 -6.78
C ARG A 124 -3.85 14.64 -7.24
N TRP A 125 -3.48 13.90 -8.29
CA TRP A 125 -4.26 12.77 -8.77
C TRP A 125 -4.25 11.57 -7.82
N ILE A 126 -3.37 11.58 -6.80
CA ILE A 126 -3.40 10.58 -5.72
C ILE A 126 -4.76 10.51 -5.02
N TRP A 127 -5.53 11.62 -4.99
CA TRP A 127 -6.87 11.63 -4.43
C TRP A 127 -7.81 10.62 -5.11
N LEU A 128 -7.69 10.40 -6.43
CA LEU A 128 -8.47 9.37 -7.13
C LEU A 128 -8.17 7.96 -6.63
N LEU A 129 -6.97 7.76 -6.08
CA LEU A 129 -6.50 6.48 -5.53
C LEU A 129 -6.69 6.39 -4.01
N ALA A 130 -7.38 7.34 -3.37
CA ALA A 130 -7.57 7.33 -1.91
C ALA A 130 -8.09 5.99 -1.35
N PRO A 131 -9.05 5.28 -1.98
CA PRO A 131 -9.46 3.96 -1.50
C PRO A 131 -8.34 2.89 -1.53
N LEU A 132 -7.41 3.00 -2.47
CA LEU A 132 -6.23 2.12 -2.56
C LEU A 132 -5.10 2.58 -1.62
N GLU A 133 -5.05 3.88 -1.31
CA GLU A 133 -4.10 4.44 -0.38
C GLU A 133 -4.42 4.01 1.06
N LEU A 134 -5.70 3.90 1.44
CA LEU A 134 -6.11 3.47 2.78
C LEU A 134 -5.44 2.17 3.27
N PRO A 135 -5.51 1.03 2.54
CA PRO A 135 -4.81 -0.19 2.95
C PRO A 135 -3.27 -0.06 2.88
N TRP A 136 -2.76 0.79 1.98
CA TRP A 136 -1.32 1.08 1.89
C TRP A 136 -0.81 1.85 3.10
N VAL A 137 -1.54 2.88 3.55
CA VAL A 137 -1.26 3.65 4.78
C VAL A 137 -1.37 2.72 5.99
N ALA A 138 -2.42 1.90 6.06
CA ALA A 138 -2.60 0.94 7.15
C ALA A 138 -1.41 -0.02 7.27
N TRP A 139 -0.94 -0.56 6.14
CA TRP A 139 0.26 -1.42 6.11
C TRP A 139 1.51 -0.69 6.65
N HIS A 140 1.75 0.55 6.21
CA HIS A 140 2.91 1.32 6.66
C HIS A 140 2.80 1.74 8.13
N LEU A 141 1.63 2.18 8.60
CA LEU A 141 1.36 2.47 10.01
C LEU A 141 1.65 1.25 10.89
N ASN A 142 1.24 0.06 10.47
CA ASN A 142 1.52 -1.17 11.19
C ASN A 142 3.02 -1.50 11.23
N ARG A 143 3.73 -1.30 10.11
CA ARG A 143 5.18 -1.58 10.01
C ARG A 143 6.04 -0.57 10.77
N ILE A 144 5.71 0.72 10.71
CA ILE A 144 6.44 1.79 11.38
C ILE A 144 6.09 1.78 12.87
N GLY A 145 4.81 1.66 13.20
CA GLY A 145 4.33 1.69 14.58
C GLY A 145 4.61 0.41 15.39
N GLY A 146 4.72 -0.74 14.74
CA GLY A 146 4.94 -2.03 15.41
C GLY A 146 6.20 -2.07 16.29
N PRO A 147 7.38 -1.67 15.78
CA PRO A 147 8.61 -1.57 16.56
C PRO A 147 8.58 -0.53 17.69
N LEU A 148 7.68 0.46 17.63
CA LEU A 148 7.55 1.49 18.65
C LEU A 148 6.80 0.99 19.90
N VAL A 149 6.15 -0.17 19.83
CA VAL A 149 5.38 -0.72 20.95
C VAL A 149 6.33 -1.32 21.99
N PRO A 150 6.34 -0.82 23.25
CA PRO A 150 7.17 -1.37 24.31
C PRO A 150 6.79 -2.82 24.64
N CYS A 151 7.76 -3.63 25.06
CA CYS A 151 7.54 -5.04 25.42
C CYS A 151 6.42 -5.23 26.47
N ALA A 152 6.32 -4.31 27.44
CA ALA A 152 5.28 -4.28 28.46
C ALA A 152 3.85 -4.21 27.89
N HIS A 153 3.68 -3.66 26.68
CA HIS A 153 2.39 -3.50 26.00
C HIS A 153 2.20 -4.50 24.85
N SER A 154 3.04 -5.54 24.78
CA SER A 154 2.94 -6.59 23.76
C SER A 154 1.60 -7.35 23.81
N GLY A 155 0.99 -7.48 24.99
CA GLY A 155 -0.34 -8.07 25.16
C GLY A 155 -1.43 -7.31 24.41
N LEU A 156 -1.45 -5.97 24.52
CA LEU A 156 -2.39 -5.12 23.79
C LEU A 156 -2.18 -5.24 22.27
N ARG A 157 -0.91 -5.25 21.81
CA ARG A 157 -0.59 -5.42 20.39
C ARG A 157 -1.06 -6.76 19.84
N ARG A 158 -0.90 -7.85 20.61
CA ARG A 158 -1.41 -9.19 20.25
C ARG A 158 -2.93 -9.22 20.24
N ALA A 159 -3.60 -8.62 21.23
CA ALA A 159 -5.06 -8.54 21.26
C ALA A 159 -5.61 -7.77 20.05
N ALA A 160 -5.00 -6.63 19.72
CA ALA A 160 -5.36 -5.84 18.53
C ALA A 160 -5.14 -6.65 17.24
N LEU A 161 -4.03 -7.40 17.13
CA LEU A 161 -3.78 -8.26 15.98
C LEU A 161 -4.79 -9.41 15.88
N ALA A 162 -5.11 -10.07 17.00
CA ALA A 162 -6.10 -11.13 17.05
C ALA A 162 -7.47 -10.63 16.58
N TRP A 163 -7.88 -9.43 17.04
CA TRP A 163 -9.12 -8.81 16.58
C TRP A 163 -9.08 -8.42 15.10
N MET A 164 -7.97 -7.89 14.59
CA MET A 164 -7.83 -7.61 13.14
C MET A 164 -7.97 -8.89 12.30
N VAL A 165 -7.36 -9.99 12.73
CA VAL A 165 -7.48 -11.29 12.05
C VAL A 165 -8.91 -11.81 12.12
N ALA A 166 -9.55 -11.73 13.29
CA ALA A 166 -10.94 -12.12 13.48
C ALA A 166 -11.87 -11.29 12.58
N PHE A 167 -11.68 -9.97 12.53
CA PHE A 167 -12.43 -9.07 11.66
C PHE A 167 -12.21 -9.39 10.17
N GLY A 168 -10.97 -9.66 9.75
CA GLY A 168 -10.70 -10.14 8.39
C GLY A 168 -11.41 -11.47 8.08
N GLY A 169 -11.48 -12.38 9.04
CA GLY A 169 -12.30 -13.60 8.96
C GLY A 169 -13.79 -13.32 8.81
N LEU A 170 -14.33 -12.36 9.57
CA LEU A 170 -15.72 -11.91 9.43
C LEU A 170 -16.00 -11.30 8.06
N LEU A 171 -15.07 -10.52 7.50
CA LEU A 171 -15.20 -10.00 6.14
C LEU A 171 -15.18 -11.13 5.09
N ALA A 172 -14.34 -12.14 5.27
CA ALA A 172 -14.31 -13.30 4.38
C ALA A 172 -15.61 -14.13 4.46
N LEU A 173 -16.15 -14.32 5.67
CA LEU A 173 -17.45 -14.96 5.87
C LEU A 173 -18.58 -14.12 5.25
N ALA A 174 -18.58 -12.80 5.45
CA ALA A 174 -19.56 -11.90 4.85
C ALA A 174 -19.47 -11.91 3.32
N ALA A 175 -18.27 -11.99 2.74
CA ALA A 175 -18.09 -12.11 1.29
C ALA A 175 -18.71 -13.41 0.75
N TRP A 176 -18.73 -14.47 1.55
CA TRP A 176 -19.31 -15.75 1.18
C TRP A 176 -20.84 -15.80 1.37
N PHE A 177 -21.33 -15.40 2.54
CA PHE A 177 -22.74 -15.56 2.92
C PHE A 177 -23.61 -14.33 2.61
N ALA A 178 -23.04 -13.14 2.58
CA ALA A 178 -23.78 -11.88 2.41
C ALA A 178 -22.98 -10.84 1.58
N PRO A 179 -22.52 -11.18 0.36
CA PRO A 179 -21.65 -10.30 -0.43
C PRO A 179 -22.28 -8.93 -0.73
N HIS A 180 -23.60 -8.90 -0.94
CA HIS A 180 -24.32 -7.65 -1.15
C HIS A 180 -24.27 -6.74 0.08
N ALA A 181 -24.49 -7.29 1.29
CA ALA A 181 -24.39 -6.53 2.53
C ALA A 181 -22.95 -6.06 2.78
N LEU A 182 -21.94 -6.92 2.54
CA LEU A 182 -20.54 -6.53 2.66
C LEU A 182 -20.18 -5.34 1.74
N VAL A 183 -20.60 -5.41 0.47
CA VAL A 183 -20.30 -4.37 -0.51
C VAL A 183 -20.93 -3.05 -0.10
N TRP A 184 -22.23 -3.05 0.20
CA TRP A 184 -22.96 -1.80 0.46
C TRP A 184 -22.79 -1.27 1.89
N ALA A 185 -22.62 -2.12 2.89
CA ALA A 185 -22.51 -1.66 4.29
C ALA A 185 -21.07 -1.36 4.71
N TYR A 186 -20.06 -1.88 3.97
CA TYR A 186 -18.66 -1.71 4.33
C TYR A 186 -17.77 -1.26 3.17
N VAL A 187 -17.68 -2.01 2.07
CA VAL A 187 -16.68 -1.72 1.00
C VAL A 187 -16.92 -0.36 0.33
N VAL A 188 -18.15 -0.09 -0.12
CA VAL A 188 -18.52 1.19 -0.77
C VAL A 188 -18.42 2.36 0.22
N PRO A 189 -19.01 2.28 1.43
CA PRO A 189 -18.82 3.32 2.45
C PRO A 189 -17.35 3.59 2.79
N LEU A 190 -16.51 2.55 2.88
CA LEU A 190 -15.08 2.70 3.19
C LEU A 190 -14.33 3.43 2.06
N ALA A 191 -14.66 3.15 0.80
CA ALA A 191 -14.10 3.88 -0.34
C ALA A 191 -14.53 5.36 -0.35
N LEU A 192 -15.82 5.62 -0.12
CA LEU A 192 -16.35 6.99 0.00
C LEU A 192 -15.72 7.75 1.18
N CYS A 193 -15.57 7.08 2.32
CA CYS A 193 -14.85 7.58 3.48
C CYS A 193 -13.42 7.92 3.11
N ALA A 194 -12.72 7.06 2.36
CA ALA A 194 -11.33 7.31 1.97
C ALA A 194 -11.19 8.59 1.15
N TRP A 195 -12.07 8.86 0.18
CA TRP A 195 -12.03 10.11 -0.60
C TRP A 195 -12.27 11.36 0.23
N PHE A 196 -13.21 11.29 1.17
CA PHE A 196 -13.53 12.40 2.07
C PHE A 196 -12.40 12.64 3.08
N ASP A 197 -11.95 11.58 3.75
CA ASP A 197 -10.96 11.63 4.81
C ASP A 197 -9.55 11.92 4.30
N PHE A 198 -9.27 11.61 3.04
CA PHE A 198 -8.00 11.92 2.40
C PHE A 198 -7.67 13.42 2.53
N LEU A 199 -8.60 14.32 2.20
CA LEU A 199 -8.35 15.75 2.31
C LEU A 199 -8.18 16.22 3.75
N LEU A 200 -8.88 15.60 4.71
CA LEU A 200 -8.69 15.91 6.13
C LEU A 200 -7.29 15.50 6.60
N THR A 201 -6.86 14.30 6.24
CA THR A 201 -5.52 13.78 6.55
C THR A 201 -4.42 14.63 5.89
N GLN A 202 -4.64 15.09 4.65
CA GLN A 202 -3.69 15.99 3.99
C GLN A 202 -3.59 17.37 4.65
N ALA A 203 -4.65 17.83 5.32
CA ALA A 203 -4.67 19.11 6.01
C ALA A 203 -3.82 19.11 7.28
N GLU A 204 -3.63 17.95 7.89
CA GLU A 204 -2.77 17.77 9.06
C GLU A 204 -1.36 18.25 8.71
N HIS A 205 -0.92 19.34 9.34
CA HIS A 205 0.39 19.98 9.13
C HIS A 205 0.72 20.31 7.66
N TYR A 206 -0.30 20.63 6.87
CA TYR A 206 -0.12 21.02 5.47
C TYR A 206 0.76 22.28 5.36
N GLU A 207 1.81 22.21 4.53
CA GLU A 207 2.84 23.27 4.35
C GLU A 207 3.65 23.63 5.62
N ALA A 208 3.57 22.83 6.68
CA ALA A 208 4.45 23.00 7.84
C ALA A 208 5.91 22.74 7.47
N PRO A 209 6.86 23.61 7.86
CA PRO A 209 8.28 23.37 7.63
C PRO A 209 8.78 22.19 8.47
N ILE A 210 9.66 21.37 7.89
CA ILE A 210 10.34 20.30 8.63
C ILE A 210 11.58 20.86 9.30
N VAL A 211 11.70 20.69 10.61
CA VAL A 211 12.82 21.21 11.42
C VAL A 211 13.67 20.08 12.00
N PRO A 212 14.94 20.32 12.37
CA PRO A 212 15.75 19.30 13.06
C PRO A 212 15.13 18.91 14.41
N ALA A 213 15.23 17.64 14.81
CA ALA A 213 14.71 17.13 16.08
C ALA A 213 15.26 17.83 17.34
N ALA A 214 16.40 18.52 17.24
CA ALA A 214 16.96 19.32 18.32
C ALA A 214 16.17 20.62 18.60
N ALA A 215 15.34 21.08 17.65
CA ALA A 215 14.51 22.26 17.82
C ALA A 215 13.28 21.95 18.71
N THR A 216 12.93 22.87 19.61
CA THR A 216 11.74 22.73 20.45
C THR A 216 10.47 22.69 19.58
N PRO A 217 9.67 21.61 19.59
CA PRO A 217 8.44 21.54 18.81
C PRO A 217 7.46 22.63 19.27
N ARG A 218 6.74 23.25 18.34
CA ARG A 218 5.53 24.05 18.63
C ARG A 218 4.31 23.38 17.98
N PRO A 219 3.74 22.32 18.59
CA PRO A 219 2.78 21.42 17.96
C PRO A 219 1.51 22.11 17.43
N GLY A 220 1.08 23.20 18.08
CA GLY A 220 -0.13 23.94 17.72
C GLY A 220 0.08 25.13 16.77
N ALA A 221 1.30 25.41 16.29
CA ALA A 221 1.59 26.55 15.41
C ALA A 221 1.65 26.16 13.92
N SER A 222 1.65 24.86 13.60
CA SER A 222 1.97 24.34 12.27
C SER A 222 0.80 23.69 11.54
N THR A 223 -0.43 23.73 12.06
CA THR A 223 -1.60 23.08 11.43
C THR A 223 -2.86 23.93 11.56
N LEU A 224 -3.81 23.68 10.64
CA LEU A 224 -5.10 24.37 10.55
C LEU A 224 -6.23 23.48 11.11
N ASP A 225 -7.29 24.12 11.59
CA ASP A 225 -8.59 23.50 11.82
C ASP A 225 -9.46 23.64 10.57
N ILE A 226 -10.04 22.54 10.09
CA ILE A 226 -11.08 22.57 9.05
C ILE A 226 -12.45 22.59 9.72
N VAL A 227 -13.16 23.71 9.61
CA VAL A 227 -14.50 23.85 10.17
C VAL A 227 -15.52 23.21 9.23
N LEU A 228 -16.10 22.09 9.69
CA LEU A 228 -17.20 21.42 9.00
C LEU A 228 -18.56 22.00 9.47
N PRO A 229 -19.60 21.92 8.62
CA PRO A 229 -20.98 22.17 9.05
C PRO A 229 -21.34 21.34 10.30
N PRO A 230 -22.18 21.85 11.22
CA PRO A 230 -22.42 21.21 12.53
C PRO A 230 -22.74 19.71 12.49
N GLY A 231 -23.61 19.28 11.57
CA GLY A 231 -23.96 17.87 11.41
C GLY A 231 -22.80 16.99 10.92
N LEU A 232 -22.02 17.47 9.96
CA LEU A 232 -20.83 16.76 9.45
C LEU A 232 -19.73 16.68 10.52
N GLY A 233 -19.56 17.75 11.31
CA GLY A 233 -18.63 17.76 12.43
C GLY A 233 -18.96 16.65 13.45
N TRP A 234 -20.23 16.50 13.82
CA TRP A 234 -20.64 15.45 14.76
C TRP A 234 -20.43 14.05 14.19
N LEU A 235 -20.82 13.81 12.93
CA LEU A 235 -20.68 12.50 12.26
C LEU A 235 -19.22 12.04 12.13
N THR A 236 -18.28 12.99 12.15
CA THR A 236 -16.84 12.75 12.03
C THR A 236 -16.11 12.97 13.35
N LEU A 237 -16.82 13.09 14.47
CA LEU A 237 -16.29 13.37 15.81
C LEU A 237 -15.35 14.59 15.87
N HIS A 238 -15.58 15.56 15.00
CA HIS A 238 -14.76 16.76 14.85
C HIS A 238 -13.28 16.48 14.52
N ARG A 239 -13.00 15.36 13.84
CA ARG A 239 -11.70 14.98 13.28
C ARG A 239 -10.95 16.10 12.59
N SER A 240 -11.69 16.98 11.94
CA SER A 240 -11.14 18.11 11.17
C SER A 240 -10.52 19.21 12.03
N LEU A 241 -10.70 19.20 13.36
CA LEU A 241 -10.16 20.20 14.30
C LEU A 241 -8.77 19.80 14.85
N HIS A 242 -7.80 19.59 13.95
CA HIS A 242 -6.46 19.08 14.30
C HIS A 242 -5.60 20.06 15.11
N ALA A 243 -5.68 21.36 14.82
CA ALA A 243 -4.95 22.37 15.59
C ALA A 243 -5.49 22.49 17.02
N THR A 244 -6.82 22.38 17.18
CA THR A 244 -7.45 22.29 18.50
C THR A 244 -6.98 21.04 19.24
N HIS A 245 -6.91 19.89 18.56
CA HIS A 245 -6.40 18.63 19.11
C HIS A 245 -4.96 18.75 19.63
N HIS A 246 -4.02 19.30 18.86
CA HIS A 246 -2.63 19.47 19.30
C HIS A 246 -2.46 20.36 20.53
N ARG A 247 -3.34 21.36 20.71
CA ARG A 247 -3.33 22.22 21.91
C ARG A 247 -3.97 21.58 23.12
N HIS A 248 -4.97 20.73 22.89
CA HIS A 248 -5.83 20.20 23.93
C HIS A 248 -6.09 18.69 23.74
N PRO A 249 -5.06 17.82 23.69
CA PRO A 249 -5.24 16.40 23.35
C PRO A 249 -6.07 15.62 24.39
N GLY A 250 -6.21 16.15 25.61
CA GLY A 250 -6.94 15.54 26.72
C GLY A 250 -8.44 15.86 26.77
N ILE A 251 -8.99 16.64 25.83
CA ILE A 251 -10.41 17.01 25.87
C ILE A 251 -11.30 15.92 25.27
N ARG A 252 -12.58 15.95 25.66
CA ARG A 252 -13.62 15.15 25.00
C ARG A 252 -13.92 15.73 23.63
N TRP A 253 -14.21 14.87 22.65
CA TRP A 253 -14.45 15.30 21.27
C TRP A 253 -15.62 16.29 21.12
N PHE A 254 -16.67 16.14 21.93
CA PHE A 254 -17.82 17.05 21.95
C PHE A 254 -17.51 18.42 22.58
N GLU A 255 -16.36 18.59 23.23
CA GLU A 255 -15.87 19.90 23.72
C GLU A 255 -15.01 20.62 22.68
N ALA A 256 -14.46 19.91 21.68
CA ALA A 256 -13.56 20.45 20.68
C ALA A 256 -14.13 21.67 19.94
N PRO A 257 -15.42 21.70 19.50
CA PRO A 257 -15.97 22.88 18.84
C PRO A 257 -15.98 24.13 19.72
N ARG A 258 -16.21 23.98 21.03
CA ARG A 258 -16.19 25.11 21.97
C ARG A 258 -14.76 25.64 22.13
N ARG A 259 -13.77 24.75 22.18
CA ARG A 259 -12.34 25.11 22.26
C ARG A 259 -11.84 25.76 20.98
N ALA A 260 -12.24 25.24 19.82
CA ALA A 260 -11.86 25.78 18.52
C ALA A 260 -12.35 27.23 18.33
N ARG A 261 -13.57 27.56 18.78
CA ARG A 261 -14.08 28.96 18.73
C ARG A 261 -13.31 29.95 19.59
N ALA A 262 -12.57 29.46 20.59
CA ALA A 262 -11.73 30.30 21.44
C ALA A 262 -10.34 30.58 20.83
N VAL A 263 -10.01 29.95 19.69
CA VAL A 263 -8.74 30.13 18.97
C VAL A 263 -8.90 31.17 17.86
N SER A 264 -7.81 31.87 17.52
CA SER A 264 -7.78 32.90 16.47
C SER A 264 -8.36 32.41 15.12
N PRO A 265 -9.23 33.19 14.46
CA PRO A 265 -9.82 32.85 13.15
C PRO A 265 -8.80 32.52 12.06
N ALA A 266 -7.58 33.06 12.17
CA ALA A 266 -6.47 32.85 11.23
C ALA A 266 -6.03 31.39 11.10
N MET A 267 -6.44 30.51 12.03
CA MET A 267 -6.08 29.09 12.04
C MET A 267 -7.25 28.18 11.65
N SER A 268 -8.35 28.75 11.14
CA SER A 268 -9.54 28.01 10.75
C SER A 268 -9.86 28.25 9.27
N VAL A 269 -10.20 27.20 8.55
CA VAL A 269 -10.60 27.28 7.14
C VAL A 269 -11.82 26.39 6.89
N SER A 270 -12.64 26.73 5.90
CA SER A 270 -13.71 25.82 5.46
C SER A 270 -13.13 24.64 4.67
N TYR A 271 -13.86 23.52 4.63
CA TYR A 271 -13.47 22.36 3.84
C TYR A 271 -13.26 22.70 2.36
N SER A 272 -14.16 23.50 1.78
CA SER A 272 -14.05 23.91 0.37
C SER A 272 -12.88 24.85 0.11
N ALA A 273 -12.54 25.73 1.07
CA ALA A 273 -11.36 26.57 0.97
C ALA A 273 -10.08 25.73 1.01
N PHE A 274 -9.98 24.77 1.94
CA PHE A 274 -8.85 23.86 2.00
C PHE A 274 -8.74 22.99 0.74
N ALA A 275 -9.85 22.41 0.25
CA ALA A 275 -9.85 21.60 -0.96
C ALA A 275 -9.32 22.39 -2.18
N ARG A 276 -9.70 23.66 -2.34
CA ARG A 276 -9.15 24.53 -3.40
C ARG A 276 -7.65 24.79 -3.22
N ARG A 277 -7.20 25.07 -1.99
CA ARG A 277 -5.77 25.27 -1.67
C ARG A 277 -4.96 24.01 -1.99
N TRP A 278 -5.46 22.85 -1.58
CA TRP A 278 -4.83 21.55 -1.83
C TRP A 278 -4.82 21.19 -3.32
N LEU A 279 -5.90 21.45 -4.06
CA LEU A 279 -5.93 21.24 -5.51
C LEU A 279 -4.91 22.12 -6.25
N ALA A 280 -4.63 23.33 -5.74
CA ALA A 280 -3.61 24.21 -6.29
C ALA A 280 -2.19 23.77 -5.91
N GLY A 281 -1.94 23.53 -4.62
CA GLY A 281 -0.61 23.23 -4.06
C GLY A 281 -0.15 21.78 -4.23
N GLY A 282 -1.08 20.83 -4.36
CA GLY A 282 -0.80 19.39 -4.42
C GLY A 282 -0.80 18.71 -3.05
N PRO A 283 -0.39 17.42 -3.00
CA PRO A 283 -0.34 16.66 -1.76
C PRO A 283 0.73 17.18 -0.80
N ARG A 284 0.51 16.97 0.51
CA ARG A 284 1.56 17.09 1.52
C ARG A 284 2.66 16.09 1.18
N LEU A 285 3.90 16.57 1.16
CA LEU A 285 5.09 15.76 0.90
C LEU A 285 6.11 16.01 1.99
N TRP A 286 6.92 15.00 2.28
CA TRP A 286 8.02 15.14 3.23
C TRP A 286 9.33 15.35 2.49
N GLN A 287 9.86 16.56 2.56
CA GLN A 287 11.19 16.87 2.03
C GLN A 287 12.22 16.68 3.15
N PRO A 288 13.17 15.73 3.02
CA PRO A 288 14.23 15.58 4.01
C PRO A 288 15.03 16.86 4.08
N ILE A 289 15.44 17.25 5.29
CA ILE A 289 16.43 18.31 5.46
C ILE A 289 17.68 17.85 4.71
N ALA A 290 18.13 18.63 3.72
CA ALA A 290 19.40 18.38 3.07
C ALA A 290 20.46 18.36 4.16
N ARG A 291 21.00 17.17 4.48
CA ARG A 291 22.19 17.09 5.31
C ARG A 291 23.24 17.86 4.54
N ALA A 292 23.71 18.97 5.10
CA ALA A 292 24.88 19.65 4.56
C ALA A 292 25.98 18.59 4.53
N GLU A 293 26.30 18.10 3.33
CA GLU A 293 27.50 17.33 3.12
C GLU A 293 28.64 18.24 3.56
N VAL A 294 29.33 17.83 4.62
CA VAL A 294 30.64 18.36 4.95
C VAL A 294 31.49 18.08 3.71
N ARG A 295 31.70 19.10 2.88
CA ARG A 295 32.63 19.05 1.74
C ARG A 295 34.01 18.76 2.32
N GLY A 296 34.43 17.50 2.27
CA GLY A 296 35.84 17.14 2.36
C GLY A 296 36.63 17.78 1.21
N PRO A 297 37.93 18.03 1.38
CA PRO A 297 38.73 18.78 0.41
C PRO A 297 38.73 18.06 -0.95
N ALA A 298 38.60 18.87 -2.00
CA ALA A 298 38.53 18.41 -3.39
C ALA A 298 39.74 17.53 -3.74
N GLN A 299 39.46 16.33 -4.25
CA GLN A 299 40.45 15.45 -4.86
C GLN A 299 40.61 15.84 -6.34
N PRO A 300 41.83 15.94 -6.89
CA PRO A 300 42.05 16.52 -8.21
C PRO A 300 41.56 15.60 -9.33
N ASP A 301 41.18 16.25 -10.43
CA ASP A 301 40.54 15.72 -11.62
C ASP A 301 41.17 14.43 -12.15
N ARG A 302 40.37 13.35 -12.18
CA ARG A 302 40.65 12.22 -13.07
C ARG A 302 40.05 12.51 -14.44
N VAL A 303 40.95 12.70 -15.40
CA VAL A 303 40.69 12.83 -16.83
C VAL A 303 39.71 11.74 -17.30
N ALA A 304 38.52 12.17 -17.73
CA ALA A 304 37.57 11.32 -18.42
C ALA A 304 38.10 10.98 -19.83
N PRO A 305 38.01 9.73 -20.31
CA PRO A 305 38.34 9.43 -21.69
C PRO A 305 37.33 10.10 -22.61
N SER A 306 37.85 10.75 -23.66
CA SER A 306 37.04 11.43 -24.67
C SER A 306 36.12 10.44 -25.35
N ARG A 307 34.80 10.63 -25.19
CA ARG A 307 33.81 10.00 -26.06
C ARG A 307 33.68 10.85 -27.32
N THR A 308 34.23 10.30 -28.39
CA THR A 308 33.94 10.68 -29.78
C THR A 308 32.47 11.00 -29.96
N ALA A 309 32.22 12.20 -30.47
CA ALA A 309 30.93 12.65 -30.92
C ALA A 309 30.35 11.67 -31.95
N ALA A 310 29.25 11.02 -31.59
CA ALA A 310 28.37 10.35 -32.54
C ALA A 310 27.04 11.12 -32.54
N SER A 311 26.86 11.89 -33.61
CA SER A 311 25.60 12.41 -34.16
C SER A 311 24.74 13.34 -33.29
N ALA A 312 24.75 14.60 -33.72
CA ALA A 312 23.61 15.50 -33.61
C ALA A 312 22.37 14.95 -34.35
N SER A 313 21.18 15.37 -33.88
CA SER A 313 19.84 15.30 -34.52
C SER A 313 19.14 13.95 -34.78
N GLY A 314 19.19 12.96 -33.88
CA GLY A 314 18.31 11.79 -33.92
C GLY A 314 17.60 11.54 -32.60
N ALA A 315 16.27 11.47 -32.58
CA ALA A 315 15.53 11.01 -31.40
C ALA A 315 16.02 9.61 -31.01
N ARG A 316 16.43 9.40 -29.76
CA ARG A 316 16.86 8.07 -29.25
C ARG A 316 15.70 7.10 -29.49
N VAL A 317 15.83 6.21 -30.48
CA VAL A 317 14.77 5.26 -30.83
C VAL A 317 14.63 4.30 -29.65
N HIS A 318 13.48 4.32 -29.01
CA HIS A 318 13.17 3.39 -27.92
C HIS A 318 12.92 2.00 -28.51
N TRP A 319 13.63 0.98 -28.03
CA TRP A 319 13.64 -0.36 -28.64
C TRP A 319 12.25 -1.00 -28.65
N ASN A 320 11.38 -0.66 -27.69
CA ASN A 320 9.99 -1.14 -27.65
C ASN A 320 9.00 -0.12 -28.23
N GLY A 321 9.39 0.63 -29.27
CA GLY A 321 8.52 1.59 -29.97
C GLY A 321 8.21 2.90 -29.22
N SER A 322 8.24 2.90 -27.88
CA SER A 322 8.07 4.12 -27.07
C SER A 322 8.84 4.08 -25.76
N LEU A 323 8.99 5.24 -25.12
CA LEU A 323 9.79 5.42 -23.91
C LEU A 323 9.19 4.62 -22.76
N VAL A 324 7.92 4.84 -22.46
CA VAL A 324 7.25 4.24 -21.31
C VAL A 324 7.12 2.74 -21.49
N ARG A 325 6.82 2.28 -22.71
CA ARG A 325 6.76 0.84 -23.02
C ARG A 325 8.12 0.17 -22.85
N THR A 326 9.20 0.83 -23.28
CA THR A 326 10.58 0.39 -23.04
C THR A 326 10.87 0.31 -21.55
N ARG A 327 10.60 1.37 -20.79
CA ARG A 327 10.86 1.38 -19.33
C ARG A 327 10.03 0.38 -18.54
N ALA A 328 8.85 0.01 -19.02
CA ALA A 328 8.04 -1.05 -18.40
C ALA A 328 8.69 -2.43 -18.54
N PHE A 329 9.29 -2.72 -19.71
CA PHE A 329 10.02 -3.96 -19.95
C PHE A 329 11.41 -3.95 -19.28
N ASP A 330 12.10 -2.80 -19.28
CA ASP A 330 13.31 -2.61 -18.49
C ASP A 330 13.05 -2.91 -17.00
N ALA A 331 11.94 -2.40 -16.46
CA ALA A 331 11.50 -2.66 -15.09
C ALA A 331 11.25 -4.15 -14.85
N LEU A 332 10.48 -4.83 -15.71
CA LEU A 332 10.25 -6.27 -15.61
C LEU A 332 11.59 -7.05 -15.60
N SER A 333 12.51 -6.73 -16.50
CA SER A 333 13.83 -7.34 -16.57
C SER A 333 14.63 -7.22 -15.27
N LEU A 334 14.54 -6.07 -14.58
CA LEU A 334 15.23 -5.84 -13.30
C LEU A 334 14.71 -6.75 -12.16
N LEU A 335 13.47 -7.24 -12.26
CA LEU A 335 12.83 -8.05 -11.23
C LEU A 335 13.02 -9.55 -11.46
N LEU A 336 13.02 -9.98 -12.73
CA LEU A 336 13.03 -11.40 -13.11
C LEU A 336 14.16 -12.20 -12.44
N PRO A 337 15.45 -11.80 -12.48
CA PRO A 337 16.54 -12.60 -11.89
C PRO A 337 16.36 -12.96 -10.41
N ALA A 338 15.77 -12.07 -9.62
CA ALA A 338 15.50 -12.33 -8.21
C ALA A 338 14.38 -13.35 -8.01
N GLY A 339 13.32 -13.28 -8.84
CA GLY A 339 12.25 -14.27 -8.88
C GLY A 339 12.77 -15.65 -9.33
N GLU A 340 13.50 -15.69 -10.44
CA GLU A 340 14.10 -16.90 -11.02
C GLU A 340 15.03 -17.58 -9.99
N THR A 341 15.88 -16.80 -9.30
CA THR A 341 16.73 -17.31 -8.20
C THR A 341 15.91 -18.00 -7.11
N PHE A 342 14.80 -17.39 -6.69
CA PHE A 342 13.91 -17.97 -5.69
C PHE A 342 13.26 -19.28 -6.19
N MET A 343 12.81 -19.32 -7.45
CA MET A 343 12.15 -20.47 -8.05
C MET A 343 13.13 -21.63 -8.26
N ILE A 344 14.31 -21.35 -8.83
CA ILE A 344 15.42 -22.29 -8.98
C ILE A 344 15.81 -22.90 -7.64
N ALA A 345 16.06 -22.06 -6.61
CA ALA A 345 16.47 -22.53 -5.30
C ALA A 345 15.39 -23.42 -4.66
N THR A 346 14.13 -22.98 -4.71
CA THR A 346 12.98 -23.72 -4.16
C THR A 346 12.84 -25.09 -4.82
N LEU A 347 12.80 -25.14 -6.15
CA LEU A 347 12.61 -26.38 -6.89
C LEU A 347 13.82 -27.30 -6.82
N SER A 348 15.04 -26.76 -6.74
CA SER A 348 16.26 -27.57 -6.56
C SER A 348 16.26 -28.28 -5.21
N ILE A 349 15.98 -27.55 -4.13
CA ILE A 349 15.88 -28.12 -2.78
C ILE A 349 14.75 -29.16 -2.73
N TRP A 350 13.57 -28.80 -3.24
CA TRP A 350 12.43 -29.72 -3.26
C TRP A 350 12.73 -30.99 -4.06
N ARG A 351 13.28 -30.87 -5.28
CA ARG A 351 13.63 -32.01 -6.13
C ARG A 351 14.67 -32.93 -5.48
N ALA A 352 15.65 -32.36 -4.79
CA ALA A 352 16.65 -33.13 -4.04
C ALA A 352 16.01 -33.87 -2.85
N GLN A 353 15.16 -33.20 -2.07
CA GLN A 353 14.45 -33.80 -0.92
C GLN A 353 13.54 -34.95 -1.33
N MET A 354 12.82 -34.82 -2.44
CA MET A 354 11.93 -35.87 -2.90
C MET A 354 12.69 -37.10 -3.42
N GLY A 355 13.95 -36.94 -3.84
CA GLY A 355 14.80 -38.06 -4.25
C GLY A 355 14.08 -38.96 -5.25
N SER A 356 14.25 -40.28 -5.18
CA SER A 356 13.60 -41.28 -6.04
C SER A 356 12.06 -41.31 -5.97
N ALA A 357 11.41 -40.62 -5.01
CA ALA A 357 9.95 -40.63 -4.87
C ALA A 357 9.20 -39.84 -5.97
N LEU A 358 9.89 -38.99 -6.75
CA LEU A 358 9.32 -38.34 -7.93
C LEU A 358 9.29 -39.29 -9.12
N ALA A 359 8.16 -39.32 -9.83
CA ALA A 359 8.04 -39.92 -11.14
C ALA A 359 9.19 -39.45 -12.06
N PRO A 360 9.83 -40.34 -12.85
CA PRO A 360 10.97 -39.97 -13.69
C PRO A 360 10.69 -38.78 -14.61
N ARG A 361 9.46 -38.68 -15.15
CA ARG A 361 9.01 -37.57 -15.99
C ARG A 361 9.06 -36.23 -15.26
N LEU A 362 8.34 -36.09 -14.14
CA LEU A 362 8.29 -34.83 -13.38
C LEU A 362 9.67 -34.41 -12.88
N ARG A 363 10.51 -35.37 -12.47
CA ARG A 363 11.92 -35.10 -12.10
C ARG A 363 12.71 -34.51 -13.27
N ALA A 364 12.50 -35.02 -14.49
CA ALA A 364 13.18 -34.55 -15.69
C ALA A 364 12.66 -33.17 -16.12
N GLU A 365 11.34 -32.95 -16.08
CA GLU A 365 10.70 -31.67 -16.40
C GLU A 365 11.16 -30.56 -15.45
N VAL A 366 11.18 -30.81 -14.13
CA VAL A 366 11.71 -29.85 -13.14
C VAL A 366 13.21 -29.60 -13.36
N GLY A 367 13.95 -30.63 -13.78
CA GLY A 367 15.35 -30.47 -14.16
C GLY A 367 15.55 -29.62 -15.41
N ARG A 368 14.64 -29.69 -16.39
CA ARG A 368 14.63 -28.84 -17.59
C ARG A 368 14.30 -27.40 -17.22
N PHE A 369 13.21 -27.20 -16.47
CA PHE A 369 12.80 -25.91 -15.90
C PHE A 369 14.01 -25.18 -15.28
N ILE A 370 14.71 -25.82 -14.34
CA ILE A 370 15.85 -25.19 -13.65
C ILE A 370 16.96 -24.74 -14.61
N ARG A 371 17.23 -25.49 -15.69
CA ARG A 371 18.26 -25.12 -16.67
C ARG A 371 17.85 -23.96 -17.56
N GLU A 372 16.58 -23.91 -17.93
CA GLU A 372 16.00 -22.83 -18.75
C GLU A 372 15.97 -21.51 -17.97
N GLU A 373 15.51 -21.56 -16.72
CA GLU A 373 15.53 -20.42 -15.80
C GLU A 373 16.94 -19.87 -15.58
N GLN A 374 17.94 -20.74 -15.40
CA GLN A 374 19.33 -20.30 -15.31
C GLN A 374 19.81 -19.63 -16.60
N ALA A 375 19.28 -20.01 -17.76
CA ALA A 375 19.59 -19.35 -19.02
C ALA A 375 18.90 -17.99 -19.13
N HIS A 376 17.63 -17.88 -18.73
CA HIS A 376 16.88 -16.62 -18.64
C HIS A 376 17.61 -15.62 -17.74
N GLN A 377 17.99 -16.07 -16.55
CA GLN A 377 18.71 -15.28 -15.55
C GLN A 377 19.98 -14.66 -16.12
N ARG A 378 20.84 -15.46 -16.77
CA ARG A 378 22.08 -14.96 -17.36
C ARG A 378 21.82 -13.91 -18.45
N VAL A 379 20.75 -14.04 -19.21
CA VAL A 379 20.40 -13.09 -20.27
C VAL A 379 19.88 -11.79 -19.67
N HIS A 380 18.98 -11.86 -18.68
CA HIS A 380 18.46 -10.68 -17.98
C HIS A 380 19.54 -9.98 -17.14
N GLU A 381 20.46 -10.70 -16.51
CA GLU A 381 21.60 -10.10 -15.79
C GLU A 381 22.51 -9.28 -16.73
N ARG A 382 22.82 -9.80 -17.92
CA ARG A 382 23.59 -9.06 -18.94
C ARG A 382 22.83 -7.83 -19.43
N TYR A 383 21.54 -7.97 -19.69
CA TYR A 383 20.67 -6.86 -20.06
C TYR A 383 20.63 -5.78 -18.97
N ASN A 384 20.44 -6.19 -17.72
CA ASN A 384 20.36 -5.30 -16.57
C ASN A 384 21.69 -4.62 -16.28
N ALA A 385 22.83 -5.29 -16.48
CA ALA A 385 24.15 -4.69 -16.33
C ALA A 385 24.34 -3.50 -17.31
N ALA A 386 23.93 -3.66 -18.57
CA ALA A 386 23.94 -2.58 -19.55
C ALA A 386 22.98 -1.45 -19.16
N LEU A 387 21.77 -1.79 -18.68
CA LEU A 387 20.79 -0.82 -18.21
C LEU A 387 21.29 -0.02 -17.00
N VAL A 388 21.89 -0.68 -16.01
CA VAL A 388 22.43 -0.03 -14.79
C VAL A 388 23.62 0.87 -15.12
N ALA A 389 24.46 0.48 -16.08
CA ALA A 389 25.55 1.32 -16.56
C ALA A 389 25.03 2.62 -17.21
N ASP A 390 23.93 2.56 -17.98
CA ASP A 390 23.29 3.76 -18.53
C ASP A 390 22.45 4.49 -17.48
N LEU A 391 21.84 3.81 -16.51
CA LEU A 391 20.92 4.35 -15.50
C LEU A 391 21.24 3.79 -14.09
N PRO A 392 22.16 4.41 -13.33
CA PRO A 392 22.58 3.89 -12.03
C PRO A 392 21.43 3.71 -11.02
N LEU A 393 20.36 4.51 -11.11
CA LEU A 393 19.17 4.38 -10.26
C LEU A 393 18.38 3.08 -10.51
N ALA A 394 18.58 2.40 -11.65
CA ALA A 394 18.01 1.08 -11.92
C ALA A 394 18.52 0.01 -10.94
N ALA A 395 19.73 0.18 -10.39
CA ALA A 395 20.30 -0.75 -9.41
C ALA A 395 19.45 -0.85 -8.13
N ALA A 396 18.81 0.25 -7.72
CA ALA A 396 17.96 0.26 -6.53
C ALA A 396 16.71 -0.63 -6.70
N ALA A 397 16.16 -0.70 -7.92
CA ALA A 397 15.03 -1.58 -8.22
C ALA A 397 15.43 -3.06 -8.17
N ALA A 398 16.54 -3.43 -8.80
CA ALA A 398 17.08 -4.79 -8.73
C ALA A 398 17.38 -5.22 -7.28
N GLN A 399 18.06 -4.37 -6.50
CA GLN A 399 18.36 -4.64 -5.08
C GLN A 399 17.11 -4.76 -4.21
N ARG A 400 16.02 -4.06 -4.55
CA ARG A 400 14.74 -4.22 -3.87
C ARG A 400 14.13 -5.58 -4.18
N ALA A 401 14.13 -6.00 -5.45
CA ALA A 401 13.64 -7.30 -5.87
C ALA A 401 14.40 -8.44 -5.18
N SER A 402 15.74 -8.36 -5.09
CA SER A 402 16.55 -9.33 -4.34
C SER A 402 16.14 -9.42 -2.87
N ARG A 403 16.00 -8.28 -2.17
CA ARG A 403 15.56 -8.27 -0.76
C ARG A 403 14.15 -8.83 -0.56
N ALA A 404 13.27 -8.64 -1.54
CA ALA A 404 11.93 -9.23 -1.51
C ALA A 404 12.02 -10.75 -1.65
N ALA A 405 12.81 -11.27 -2.60
CA ALA A 405 13.06 -12.69 -2.79
C ALA A 405 13.71 -13.35 -1.55
N ASP A 406 14.69 -12.68 -0.92
CA ASP A 406 15.31 -13.13 0.34
C ASP A 406 14.28 -13.29 1.46
N SER A 407 13.29 -12.38 1.51
CA SER A 407 12.20 -12.46 2.49
C SER A 407 11.29 -13.67 2.25
N LEU A 408 11.12 -14.10 0.99
CA LEU A 408 10.37 -15.31 0.64
C LEU A 408 11.15 -16.60 0.98
N ALA A 409 12.48 -16.53 0.99
CA ALA A 409 13.34 -17.67 1.32
C ALA A 409 13.14 -18.18 2.76
N ALA A 410 12.59 -17.36 3.66
CA ALA A 410 12.27 -17.75 5.04
C ALA A 410 10.95 -18.55 5.18
N LEU A 411 10.13 -18.64 4.11
CA LEU A 411 8.83 -19.31 4.15
C LEU A 411 8.94 -20.84 4.16
N ASP A 412 7.89 -21.51 4.63
CA ASP A 412 7.79 -22.97 4.56
C ASP A 412 7.69 -23.46 3.10
N MET A 413 8.13 -24.71 2.86
CA MET A 413 8.21 -25.26 1.49
C MET A 413 6.86 -25.26 0.76
N ARG A 414 5.73 -25.52 1.44
CA ARG A 414 4.42 -25.53 0.80
C ARG A 414 3.99 -24.13 0.35
N THR A 415 4.29 -23.11 1.15
CA THR A 415 4.05 -21.73 0.77
C THR A 415 4.98 -21.29 -0.36
N LYS A 416 6.26 -21.70 -0.34
CA LYS A 416 7.19 -21.43 -1.45
C LYS A 416 6.71 -22.03 -2.76
N LEU A 417 6.30 -23.30 -2.77
CA LEU A 417 5.78 -23.96 -3.99
C LEU A 417 4.46 -23.31 -4.48
N ALA A 418 3.62 -22.82 -3.57
CA ALA A 418 2.44 -22.04 -3.96
C ALA A 418 2.82 -20.71 -4.62
N LEU A 419 3.90 -20.06 -4.16
CA LEU A 419 4.43 -18.84 -4.75
C LEU A 419 5.11 -19.10 -6.10
N VAL A 420 5.84 -20.21 -6.26
CA VAL A 420 6.38 -20.64 -7.56
C VAL A 420 5.24 -20.79 -8.57
N ALA A 421 4.20 -21.57 -8.26
CA ALA A 421 3.04 -21.72 -9.15
C ALA A 421 2.32 -20.39 -9.45
N ALA A 422 2.31 -19.45 -8.49
CA ALA A 422 1.73 -18.13 -8.71
C ALA A 422 2.59 -17.24 -9.63
N PHE A 423 3.91 -17.23 -9.45
CA PHE A 423 4.82 -16.47 -10.31
C PHE A 423 4.79 -17.00 -11.73
N GLU A 424 4.92 -18.32 -11.90
CA GLU A 424 4.84 -18.99 -13.20
C GLU A 424 3.51 -18.77 -13.91
N HIS A 425 2.40 -18.71 -13.16
CA HIS A 425 1.12 -18.36 -13.74
C HIS A 425 1.11 -16.91 -14.26
N LEU A 426 1.63 -15.96 -13.48
CA LEU A 426 1.67 -14.56 -13.87
C LEU A 426 2.60 -14.32 -15.06
N THR A 427 3.77 -14.95 -15.08
CA THR A 427 4.72 -14.86 -16.19
C THR A 427 4.15 -15.52 -17.43
N ALA A 428 3.50 -16.69 -17.33
CA ALA A 428 2.78 -17.32 -18.45
C ALA A 428 1.67 -16.43 -19.03
N LEU A 429 0.93 -15.67 -18.20
CA LEU A 429 -0.07 -14.71 -18.68
C LEU A 429 0.56 -13.59 -19.52
N VAL A 430 1.65 -13.00 -19.04
CA VAL A 430 2.39 -11.96 -19.78
C VAL A 430 2.99 -12.55 -21.06
N SER A 431 3.54 -13.75 -20.98
CA SER A 431 4.21 -14.44 -22.08
C SER A 431 3.26 -14.78 -23.23
N ARG A 432 2.04 -15.23 -22.94
CA ARG A 432 1.01 -15.41 -23.98
C ARG A 432 0.70 -14.10 -24.69
N GLU A 433 0.57 -13.00 -23.96
CA GLU A 433 0.35 -11.68 -24.56
C GLU A 433 1.55 -11.20 -25.39
N ILE A 434 2.78 -11.51 -24.98
CA ILE A 434 4.01 -11.22 -25.73
C ILE A 434 4.05 -12.01 -27.04
N VAL A 435 3.64 -13.28 -27.04
CA VAL A 435 3.73 -14.15 -28.23
C VAL A 435 2.59 -13.91 -29.21
N GLU A 436 1.35 -13.78 -28.70
CA GLU A 436 0.14 -13.75 -29.51
C GLU A 436 -0.24 -12.34 -29.98
N HIS A 437 0.23 -11.30 -29.27
CA HIS A 437 -0.21 -9.92 -29.48
C HIS A 437 0.96 -8.92 -29.50
N ARG A 438 0.71 -7.75 -30.12
CA ARG A 438 1.70 -6.66 -30.25
C ARG A 438 1.41 -5.46 -29.34
N ASN A 439 0.45 -5.61 -28.42
CA ASN A 439 -0.02 -4.54 -27.54
C ASN A 439 1.04 -4.18 -26.47
N LEU A 440 1.72 -5.19 -25.90
CA LEU A 440 2.75 -5.03 -24.88
C LEU A 440 4.16 -4.90 -25.46
N LEU A 441 4.51 -5.76 -26.41
CA LEU A 441 5.83 -5.85 -27.04
C LEU A 441 5.72 -5.64 -28.55
N VAL A 442 6.54 -4.77 -29.13
CA VAL A 442 6.69 -4.70 -30.59
C VAL A 442 7.40 -5.95 -31.11
N HIS A 443 6.89 -6.59 -32.16
CA HIS A 443 7.61 -7.71 -32.79
C HIS A 443 8.42 -7.21 -33.98
N ASP A 444 9.60 -6.68 -33.68
CA ASP A 444 10.59 -6.24 -34.66
C ASP A 444 11.88 -7.08 -34.55
N ALA A 445 12.92 -6.63 -35.25
CA ALA A 445 14.23 -7.27 -35.27
C ALA A 445 15.20 -6.68 -34.23
N SER A 446 14.72 -5.96 -33.21
CA SER A 446 15.61 -5.53 -32.11
C SER A 446 16.10 -6.76 -31.32
N PRO A 447 17.36 -6.76 -30.85
CA PRO A 447 17.87 -7.81 -29.96
C PRO A 447 16.98 -8.02 -28.73
N GLU A 448 16.46 -6.93 -28.15
CA GLU A 448 15.61 -6.92 -26.97
C GLU A 448 14.25 -7.57 -27.25
N SER A 449 13.57 -7.24 -28.36
CA SER A 449 12.31 -7.88 -28.74
C SER A 449 12.49 -9.38 -29.01
N ARG A 450 13.59 -9.79 -29.66
CA ARG A 450 13.89 -11.22 -29.86
C ARG A 450 14.12 -11.95 -28.54
N MET A 451 14.87 -11.34 -27.62
CA MET A 451 15.15 -11.90 -26.30
C MET A 451 13.86 -12.11 -25.51
N TRP A 452 12.99 -11.08 -25.42
CA TRP A 452 11.70 -11.19 -24.72
C TRP A 452 10.77 -12.24 -25.34
N ARG A 453 10.73 -12.36 -26.67
CA ARG A 453 9.95 -13.41 -27.35
C ARG A 453 10.54 -14.81 -27.18
N TRP A 454 11.86 -14.94 -27.01
CA TRP A 454 12.48 -16.22 -26.67
C TRP A 454 12.09 -16.65 -25.26
N HIS A 455 12.32 -15.79 -24.27
CA HIS A 455 11.94 -16.03 -22.87
C HIS A 455 10.46 -16.40 -22.79
N ALA A 456 9.57 -15.57 -23.36
CA ALA A 456 8.13 -15.78 -23.29
C ALA A 456 7.67 -17.14 -23.85
N ARG A 457 8.33 -17.67 -24.89
CA ARG A 457 7.94 -18.99 -25.44
C ARG A 457 8.28 -20.13 -24.50
N GLU A 458 9.39 -20.03 -23.77
CA GLU A 458 9.80 -21.05 -22.81
C GLU A 458 8.92 -21.00 -21.56
N GLU A 459 8.60 -19.80 -21.07
CA GLU A 459 7.78 -19.54 -19.88
C GLU A 459 6.37 -20.15 -19.94
N ILE A 460 5.79 -20.26 -21.14
CA ILE A 460 4.44 -20.85 -21.30
C ILE A 460 4.42 -22.31 -20.81
N GLY A 461 5.52 -23.05 -20.95
CA GLY A 461 5.63 -24.44 -20.51
C GLY A 461 5.98 -24.59 -19.02
N HIS A 462 6.53 -23.56 -18.39
CA HIS A 462 6.96 -23.59 -17.00
C HIS A 462 5.78 -23.61 -16.01
N TYR A 463 4.69 -22.91 -16.36
CA TYR A 463 3.42 -22.96 -15.64
C TYR A 463 2.89 -24.37 -15.40
N ASP A 464 2.90 -25.23 -16.44
CA ASP A 464 2.36 -26.59 -16.32
C ASP A 464 3.17 -27.42 -15.32
N VAL A 465 4.50 -27.29 -15.33
CA VAL A 465 5.39 -27.96 -14.37
C VAL A 465 5.12 -27.46 -12.95
N ALA A 466 5.02 -26.15 -12.73
CA ALA A 466 4.79 -25.60 -11.40
C ALA A 466 3.41 -25.98 -10.83
N MET A 467 2.39 -26.08 -11.70
CA MET A 467 1.06 -26.56 -11.30
C MET A 467 1.05 -28.05 -10.96
N GLU A 468 1.81 -28.89 -11.66
CA GLU A 468 1.97 -30.30 -11.31
C GLU A 468 2.68 -30.46 -9.96
N VAL A 469 3.72 -29.67 -9.69
CA VAL A 469 4.39 -29.63 -8.38
C VAL A 469 3.43 -29.17 -7.26
N ALA A 470 2.59 -28.17 -7.54
CA ALA A 470 1.57 -27.73 -6.59
C ALA A 470 0.50 -28.81 -6.32
N ALA A 471 0.12 -29.57 -7.36
CA ALA A 471 -0.81 -30.69 -7.27
C ALA A 471 -0.24 -31.85 -6.45
N TYR A 472 1.04 -32.17 -6.64
CA TYR A 472 1.77 -33.20 -5.91
C TYR A 472 1.66 -33.02 -4.39
N HIS A 473 1.72 -31.78 -3.91
CA HIS A 473 1.58 -31.44 -2.48
C HIS A 473 0.14 -31.27 -1.99
N GLY A 474 -0.85 -31.47 -2.86
CA GLY A 474 -2.25 -31.22 -2.55
C GLY A 474 -2.51 -29.77 -2.10
N LEU A 475 -1.79 -28.79 -2.67
CA LEU A 475 -1.95 -27.39 -2.27
C LEU A 475 -3.37 -26.92 -2.57
N GLY A 476 -4.14 -26.65 -1.52
CA GLY A 476 -5.54 -26.24 -1.64
C GLY A 476 -5.74 -24.88 -2.33
N ARG A 477 -6.94 -24.67 -2.88
CA ARG A 477 -7.33 -23.45 -3.59
C ARG A 477 -7.04 -22.17 -2.81
N ALA A 478 -7.35 -22.13 -1.51
CA ALA A 478 -7.16 -20.95 -0.68
C ALA A 478 -5.68 -20.52 -0.61
N ARG A 479 -4.75 -21.47 -0.45
CA ARG A 479 -3.31 -21.18 -0.40
C ARG A 479 -2.80 -20.68 -1.75
N ARG A 480 -3.22 -21.32 -2.85
CA ARG A 480 -2.84 -20.88 -4.21
C ARG A 480 -3.38 -19.49 -4.52
N MET A 481 -4.63 -19.20 -4.14
CA MET A 481 -5.25 -17.89 -4.32
C MET A 481 -4.53 -16.82 -3.50
N PHE A 482 -4.19 -17.11 -2.24
CA PHE A 482 -3.40 -16.20 -1.41
C PHE A 482 -2.03 -15.92 -2.02
N ALA A 483 -1.32 -16.96 -2.45
CA ALA A 483 -0.03 -16.82 -3.13
C ALA A 483 -0.15 -15.99 -4.41
N LEU A 484 -1.19 -16.21 -5.24
CA LEU A 484 -1.44 -15.42 -6.45
C LEU A 484 -1.73 -13.96 -6.12
N MET A 485 -2.57 -13.65 -5.12
CA MET A 485 -2.84 -12.27 -4.71
C MET A 485 -1.55 -11.57 -4.24
N VAL A 486 -0.75 -12.25 -3.42
CA VAL A 486 0.52 -11.74 -2.92
C VAL A 486 1.50 -11.49 -4.06
N ALA A 487 1.73 -12.48 -4.93
CA ALA A 487 2.62 -12.36 -6.09
C ALA A 487 2.16 -11.25 -7.05
N SER A 488 0.86 -11.15 -7.31
CA SER A 488 0.28 -10.08 -8.17
C SER A 488 0.53 -8.71 -7.58
N ALA A 489 0.30 -8.54 -6.27
CA ALA A 489 0.49 -7.26 -5.59
C ALA A 489 1.97 -6.85 -5.60
N PHE A 490 2.89 -7.79 -5.32
CA PHE A 490 4.33 -7.53 -5.36
C PHE A 490 4.79 -7.15 -6.76
N LEU A 491 4.49 -7.98 -7.77
CA LEU A 491 4.93 -7.76 -9.14
C LEU A 491 4.36 -6.45 -9.71
N MET A 492 3.06 -6.20 -9.55
CA MET A 492 2.42 -4.97 -10.04
C MET A 492 3.03 -3.72 -9.40
N HIS A 493 3.20 -3.74 -8.07
CA HIS A 493 3.75 -2.60 -7.35
C HIS A 493 5.21 -2.34 -7.74
N ASP A 494 6.04 -3.38 -7.81
CA ASP A 494 7.48 -3.23 -8.08
C ASP A 494 7.74 -2.81 -9.53
N VAL A 495 7.04 -3.41 -10.50
CA VAL A 495 7.14 -3.01 -11.91
C VAL A 495 6.69 -1.57 -12.09
N LEU A 496 5.57 -1.17 -11.47
CA LEU A 496 5.07 0.21 -11.58
C LEU A 496 6.06 1.21 -10.96
N CYS A 497 6.54 0.94 -9.75
CA CYS A 497 7.50 1.82 -9.08
C CYS A 497 8.82 1.94 -9.86
N ALA A 498 9.35 0.82 -10.36
CA ALA A 498 10.57 0.80 -11.17
C ALA A 498 10.36 1.54 -12.50
N THR A 499 9.24 1.31 -13.20
CA THR A 499 8.89 2.02 -14.45
C THR A 499 8.84 3.54 -14.22
N ILE A 500 8.16 3.98 -13.16
CA ILE A 500 8.07 5.40 -12.80
C ILE A 500 9.45 5.97 -12.49
N ALA A 501 10.30 5.24 -11.74
CA ALA A 501 11.64 5.68 -11.41
C ALA A 501 12.53 5.85 -12.66
N LEU A 502 12.49 4.89 -13.58
CA LEU A 502 13.23 4.96 -14.85
C LEU A 502 12.74 6.14 -15.71
N CYS A 503 11.42 6.31 -15.85
CA CYS A 503 10.84 7.46 -16.55
C CYS A 503 11.21 8.81 -15.89
N ARG A 504 11.33 8.88 -14.56
CA ARG A 504 11.82 10.09 -13.86
C ARG A 504 13.27 10.38 -14.20
N CYS A 505 14.10 9.35 -14.37
CA CYS A 505 15.48 9.53 -14.82
C CYS A 505 15.53 10.10 -16.24
N ASP A 506 14.68 9.60 -17.15
CA ASP A 506 14.59 10.15 -18.50
C ASP A 506 14.15 11.62 -18.48
N ILE A 507 13.20 11.98 -17.61
CA ILE A 507 12.77 13.38 -17.43
C ILE A 507 13.93 14.24 -16.91
N ALA A 508 14.68 13.75 -15.92
CA ALA A 508 15.86 14.44 -15.39
C ALA A 508 16.96 14.61 -16.46
N ARG A 509 17.01 13.74 -17.47
CA ARG A 509 17.92 13.80 -18.63
C ARG A 509 17.38 14.63 -19.80
N GLY A 510 16.24 15.31 -19.63
CA GLY A 510 15.69 16.22 -20.63
C GLY A 510 14.44 15.71 -21.36
N ALA A 511 13.90 14.53 -21.04
CA ALA A 511 12.63 14.09 -21.59
C ALA A 511 11.48 14.99 -21.09
N ARG A 512 10.64 15.45 -22.02
CA ARG A 512 9.52 16.34 -21.68
C ARG A 512 8.46 15.57 -20.89
N ARG A 513 8.16 16.01 -19.65
CA ARG A 513 7.15 15.38 -18.77
C ARG A 513 5.80 15.12 -19.45
N ARG A 514 5.30 16.10 -20.23
CA ARG A 514 4.05 15.97 -21.00
C ARG A 514 4.10 14.88 -22.06
N ALA A 515 5.25 14.67 -22.69
CA ALA A 515 5.44 13.65 -23.70
C ALA A 515 5.47 12.25 -23.07
N VAL A 516 6.17 12.11 -21.94
CA VAL A 516 6.18 10.87 -21.14
C VAL A 516 4.79 10.52 -20.63
N LEU A 517 4.02 11.50 -20.13
CA LEU A 517 2.64 11.27 -19.69
C LEU A 517 1.72 10.88 -20.86
N GLY A 518 1.82 11.56 -22.00
CA GLY A 518 1.05 11.20 -23.20
C GLY A 518 1.41 9.80 -23.72
N ASP A 519 2.68 9.42 -23.64
CA ASP A 519 3.14 8.08 -23.99
C ASP A 519 2.62 7.02 -23.00
N ALA A 520 2.63 7.31 -21.70
CA ALA A 520 2.07 6.42 -20.68
C ALA A 520 0.57 6.19 -20.89
N LEU A 521 -0.19 7.24 -21.21
CA LEU A 521 -1.63 7.12 -21.50
C LEU A 521 -1.88 6.30 -22.76
N ARG A 522 -1.14 6.54 -23.85
CA ARG A 522 -1.26 5.75 -25.08
C ARG A 522 -0.91 4.29 -24.84
N PHE A 523 0.16 4.02 -24.10
CA PHE A 523 0.57 2.66 -23.77
C PHE A 523 -0.47 1.96 -22.89
N ALA A 524 -0.99 2.63 -21.87
CA ALA A 524 -2.04 2.10 -21.01
C ALA A 524 -3.30 1.76 -21.82
N CYS A 525 -3.79 2.69 -22.65
CA CYS A 525 -4.95 2.45 -23.53
C CYS A 525 -4.70 1.28 -24.50
N ALA A 526 -3.53 1.25 -25.15
CA ALA A 526 -3.18 0.18 -26.08
C ALA A 526 -3.05 -1.19 -25.39
N SER A 527 -2.75 -1.22 -24.09
CA SER A 527 -2.58 -2.44 -23.31
C SER A 527 -3.90 -2.96 -22.71
N LEU A 528 -5.00 -2.19 -22.74
CA LEU A 528 -6.29 -2.60 -22.16
C LEU A 528 -6.77 -3.97 -22.64
N PRO A 529 -6.70 -4.34 -23.94
CA PRO A 529 -7.10 -5.68 -24.38
C PRO A 529 -6.26 -6.80 -23.74
N SER A 530 -4.95 -6.58 -23.61
CA SER A 530 -4.04 -7.52 -22.95
C SER A 530 -4.35 -7.65 -21.46
N VAL A 531 -4.54 -6.52 -20.77
CA VAL A 531 -4.92 -6.50 -19.35
C VAL A 531 -6.24 -7.25 -19.13
N TRP A 532 -7.21 -7.09 -20.02
CA TRP A 532 -8.50 -7.79 -19.93
C TRP A 532 -8.35 -9.31 -20.07
N ARG A 533 -7.59 -9.79 -21.07
CA ARG A 533 -7.34 -11.22 -21.26
C ARG A 533 -6.53 -11.83 -20.12
N MET A 534 -5.50 -11.12 -19.66
CA MET A 534 -4.73 -11.50 -18.48
C MET A 534 -5.61 -11.58 -17.23
N ALA A 535 -6.53 -10.63 -17.02
CA ALA A 535 -7.49 -10.67 -15.92
C ALA A 535 -8.41 -11.91 -16.00
N GLY A 536 -8.86 -12.29 -17.20
CA GLY A 536 -9.59 -13.54 -17.42
C GLY A 536 -8.75 -14.79 -17.10
N GLY A 537 -7.45 -14.79 -17.42
CA GLY A 537 -6.51 -15.85 -17.03
C GLY A 537 -6.22 -15.90 -15.53
N TRP A 538 -6.11 -14.74 -14.88
CA TRP A 538 -6.00 -14.59 -13.44
C TRP A 538 -7.22 -15.18 -12.73
N TRP A 539 -8.43 -14.85 -13.18
CA TRP A 539 -9.66 -15.40 -12.62
C TRP A 539 -9.77 -16.91 -12.83
N ARG A 540 -9.33 -17.43 -13.98
CA ARG A 540 -9.28 -18.88 -14.24
C ARG A 540 -8.41 -19.61 -13.24
N TYR A 541 -7.23 -19.10 -12.89
CA TYR A 541 -6.39 -19.69 -11.83
C TYR A 541 -7.09 -19.70 -10.47
N VAL A 542 -7.86 -18.67 -10.15
CA VAL A 542 -8.69 -18.66 -8.93
C VAL A 542 -9.83 -19.67 -9.02
N ALA A 543 -10.38 -19.92 -10.20
CA ALA A 543 -11.49 -20.85 -10.41
C ALA A 543 -11.06 -22.32 -10.53
N THR A 544 -9.78 -22.63 -10.81
CA THR A 544 -9.31 -24.02 -10.92
C THR A 544 -9.48 -24.76 -9.59
N ARG A 545 -10.24 -25.85 -9.63
CA ARG A 545 -10.22 -26.87 -8.55
C ARG A 545 -8.83 -27.49 -8.52
N SER A 546 -8.37 -27.95 -7.35
CA SER A 546 -7.03 -28.53 -7.21
C SER A 546 -6.77 -29.53 -8.33
N PRO A 547 -5.64 -29.42 -9.06
CA PRO A 547 -5.33 -30.39 -10.09
C PRO A 547 -5.28 -31.76 -9.41
N LYS A 548 -6.00 -32.74 -9.96
CA LYS A 548 -5.77 -34.13 -9.55
C LYS A 548 -4.35 -34.47 -10.04
N PRO A 549 -3.50 -35.10 -9.23
CA PRO A 549 -2.25 -35.63 -9.77
C PRO A 549 -2.60 -36.54 -10.96
N HIS A 550 -1.96 -36.32 -12.11
CA HIS A 550 -2.05 -37.28 -13.20
C HIS A 550 -1.58 -38.64 -12.65
N GLY A 551 -2.40 -39.67 -12.91
CA GLY A 551 -2.49 -40.87 -12.08
C GLY A 551 -1.16 -41.55 -11.75
N HIS A 552 -1.06 -41.98 -10.50
CA HIS A 552 -0.46 -43.28 -10.22
C HIS A 552 -1.37 -44.33 -10.87
N ALA A 553 -0.97 -44.78 -12.06
CA ALA A 553 -1.41 -46.03 -12.67
C ALA A 553 -0.16 -46.83 -12.98
#